data_AF-A0A2R6LSV1-F1
#
_entry.id   AF-A0A2R6LSV1-F1
#
_cell.length_a   1.000
_cell.length_b   1.000
_cell.length_c   1.000
_cell.angle_alpha   90.00
_cell.angle_beta   90.00
_cell.angle_gamma   90.00
#
_symmetry.space_group_name_H-M   'P 1'
#
loop_
_entity.id
_entity.type
_entity.pdbx_description
1 polymer ?
#
loop_
_entity_poly.entity_id
_entity_poly.type
_entity_poly.pdbx_seq_one_letter_code
_entity_poly.pdbx_strand_id
1 'polypeptide(L)'
;AFKICDRVLMRSVKGMTELITKPGLVNVDFADVKTIMENGGVAMIGLGESDSENKAQDSIRSALRSPLLDVEFDGASSALVNVVGGPDMSIDEAEGVVEEIYDRIDPDARIIWGASVDKEFDGKMETMIVVTGVDSPQIYGKSEVEEERAAAAAASGDDIDYVE
;
A
#
# COMPACT_ATOMS: atom_id res chain seq x y z
N ALA A 1 -10.80 -20.68 -1.38
CA ALA A 1 -11.00 -19.24 -1.61
C ALA A 1 -10.96 -18.47 -0.29
N PHE A 2 -11.99 -18.54 0.57
CA PHE A 2 -12.06 -17.73 1.81
C PHE A 2 -10.82 -17.78 2.72
N LYS A 3 -10.27 -18.95 2.99
CA LYS A 3 -9.03 -19.09 3.79
C LYS A 3 -7.83 -18.31 3.24
N ILE A 4 -7.76 -18.11 1.91
CA ILE A 4 -6.70 -17.34 1.27
C ILE A 4 -6.97 -15.85 1.46
N CYS A 5 -8.22 -15.41 1.29
CA CYS A 5 -8.63 -14.04 1.58
C CYS A 5 -8.37 -13.66 3.04
N ASP A 6 -8.74 -14.53 3.99
CA ASP A 6 -8.50 -14.32 5.42
C ASP A 6 -7.00 -14.17 5.71
N ARG A 7 -6.17 -14.97 5.04
CA ARG A 7 -4.70 -14.88 5.16
C ARG A 7 -4.18 -13.55 4.64
N VAL A 8 -4.63 -13.11 3.48
CA VAL A 8 -4.24 -11.81 2.90
C VAL A 8 -4.63 -10.68 3.84
N LEU A 9 -5.90 -10.64 4.29
CA LEU A 9 -6.38 -9.61 5.21
C LEU A 9 -5.59 -9.58 6.52
N MET A 10 -5.35 -10.76 7.11
CA MET A 10 -4.57 -10.87 8.35
C MET A 10 -3.13 -10.39 8.16
N ARG A 11 -2.48 -10.79 7.06
CA ARG A 11 -1.13 -10.32 6.73
C ARG A 11 -1.10 -8.81 6.52
N SER A 12 -2.02 -8.25 5.73
CA SER A 12 -2.13 -6.80 5.49
C SER A 12 -2.28 -6.00 6.78
N VAL A 13 -3.24 -6.37 7.63
CA VAL A 13 -3.48 -5.67 8.91
C VAL A 13 -2.29 -5.83 9.85
N LYS A 14 -1.70 -7.03 9.94
CA LYS A 14 -0.50 -7.28 10.75
C LYS A 14 0.65 -6.39 10.28
N GLY A 15 1.00 -6.42 8.99
CA GLY A 15 2.13 -5.66 8.45
C GLY A 15 1.97 -4.15 8.66
N MET A 16 0.78 -3.60 8.38
CA MET A 16 0.49 -2.18 8.61
C MET A 16 0.60 -1.78 10.08
N THR A 17 0.10 -2.62 10.99
CA THR A 17 0.15 -2.33 12.42
C THR A 17 1.57 -2.45 12.95
N GLU A 18 2.30 -3.49 12.54
CA GLU A 18 3.65 -3.77 13.01
C GLU A 18 4.68 -2.76 12.49
N LEU A 19 4.48 -2.22 11.29
CA LEU A 19 5.29 -1.13 10.74
C LEU A 19 5.38 0.09 11.67
N ILE A 20 4.28 0.39 12.39
CA ILE A 20 4.18 1.53 13.31
C ILE A 20 4.57 1.12 14.74
N THR A 21 4.18 -0.09 15.15
CA THR A 21 4.18 -0.47 16.57
C THR A 21 5.41 -1.28 17.00
N LYS A 22 6.09 -1.95 16.07
CA LYS A 22 7.28 -2.75 16.37
C LYS A 22 8.54 -2.00 15.97
N PRO A 23 9.59 -2.03 16.81
CA PRO A 23 10.91 -1.57 16.39
C PRO A 23 11.42 -2.41 15.21
N GLY A 24 11.79 -1.72 14.14
CA GLY A 24 12.46 -2.27 12.97
C GLY A 24 13.88 -1.75 12.81
N LEU A 25 14.55 -2.22 11.75
CA LEU A 25 15.77 -1.60 11.22
C LEU A 25 15.50 -0.18 10.73
N VAL A 26 14.33 0.01 10.11
CA VAL A 26 13.83 1.32 9.68
C VAL A 26 12.43 1.49 10.23
N ASN A 27 12.29 2.42 11.17
CA ASN A 27 11.03 2.72 11.83
C ASN A 27 10.26 3.77 11.02
N VAL A 28 8.95 3.59 10.95
CA VAL A 28 8.04 4.54 10.36
C VAL A 28 7.22 5.19 11.47
N ASP A 29 6.99 6.50 11.35
CA ASP A 29 6.12 7.19 12.30
C ASP A 29 4.64 7.10 11.92
N PHE A 30 3.77 7.23 12.92
CA PHE A 30 2.33 7.14 12.70
C PHE A 30 1.76 8.31 11.89
N ALA A 31 2.35 9.50 11.98
CA ALA A 31 1.84 10.69 11.27
C ALA A 31 2.02 10.53 9.75
N ASP A 32 3.12 9.92 9.36
CA ASP A 32 3.49 9.60 7.99
C ASP A 32 2.52 8.56 7.39
N VAL A 33 2.32 7.43 8.08
CA VAL A 33 1.32 6.43 7.63
C VAL A 33 -0.08 7.03 7.58
N LYS A 34 -0.47 7.77 8.61
CA LYS A 34 -1.78 8.43 8.67
C LYS A 34 -1.99 9.37 7.47
N THR A 35 -0.97 10.13 7.09
CA THR A 35 -1.06 11.08 5.97
C THR A 35 -1.30 10.38 4.63
N ILE A 36 -0.60 9.26 4.36
CA ILE A 36 -0.83 8.45 3.16
C ILE A 36 -2.24 7.85 3.18
N MET A 37 -2.68 7.30 4.32
CA MET A 37 -3.97 6.61 4.38
C MET A 37 -5.18 7.53 4.38
N GLU A 38 -5.10 8.74 4.96
CA GLU A 38 -6.23 9.67 5.01
C GLU A 38 -6.49 10.36 3.66
N ASN A 39 -5.43 10.66 2.89
CA ASN A 39 -5.53 11.36 1.62
C ASN A 39 -5.38 10.43 0.40
N GLY A 40 -5.22 9.13 0.63
CA GLY A 40 -4.86 8.16 -0.40
C GLY A 40 -6.01 7.70 -1.30
N GLY A 41 -7.26 8.04 -1.02
CA GLY A 41 -8.39 7.62 -1.86
C GLY A 41 -8.46 6.09 -2.01
N VAL A 42 -8.48 5.60 -3.24
CA VAL A 42 -8.44 4.16 -3.55
C VAL A 42 -7.04 3.61 -3.25
N ALA A 43 -6.99 2.44 -2.62
CA ALA A 43 -5.76 1.75 -2.28
C ALA A 43 -5.75 0.32 -2.81
N MET A 44 -4.57 -0.15 -3.21
CA MET A 44 -4.30 -1.53 -3.59
C MET A 44 -3.14 -2.10 -2.80
N ILE A 45 -3.10 -3.43 -2.63
CA ILE A 45 -2.10 -4.11 -1.82
C ILE A 45 -1.41 -5.20 -2.63
N GLY A 46 -0.08 -5.19 -2.66
CA GLY A 46 0.74 -6.29 -3.14
C GLY A 46 1.38 -7.04 -1.97
N LEU A 47 1.39 -8.36 -2.03
CA LEU A 47 2.08 -9.21 -1.06
C LEU A 47 2.99 -10.19 -1.81
N GLY A 48 4.24 -10.29 -1.38
CA GLY A 48 5.22 -11.22 -1.95
C GLY A 48 6.12 -11.79 -0.87
N GLU A 49 6.54 -13.04 -1.05
CA GLU A 49 7.46 -13.73 -0.15
C GLU A 49 8.51 -14.47 -0.98
N SER A 50 9.74 -14.56 -0.47
CA SER A 50 10.80 -15.35 -1.07
C SER A 50 11.74 -15.92 -0.02
N ASP A 51 12.25 -17.11 -0.28
CA ASP A 51 13.29 -17.82 0.47
C ASP A 51 14.49 -18.18 -0.42
N SER A 52 14.62 -17.50 -1.56
CA SER A 52 15.73 -17.69 -2.51
C SER A 52 17.01 -16.98 -2.06
N GLU A 53 18.13 -17.25 -2.75
CA GLU A 53 19.37 -16.50 -2.54
C GLU A 53 19.19 -14.99 -2.84
N ASN A 54 18.30 -14.65 -3.77
CA ASN A 54 17.93 -13.28 -4.13
C ASN A 54 16.59 -12.88 -3.49
N LYS A 55 16.40 -13.22 -2.20
CA LYS A 55 15.13 -13.06 -1.48
C LYS A 55 14.51 -11.67 -1.63
N ALA A 56 15.31 -10.61 -1.62
CA ALA A 56 14.85 -9.23 -1.81
C ALA A 56 14.21 -8.99 -3.19
N GLN A 57 14.92 -9.31 -4.27
CA GLN A 57 14.42 -9.14 -5.64
C GLN A 57 13.21 -10.04 -5.93
N ASP A 58 13.22 -11.27 -5.42
CA ASP A 58 12.14 -12.20 -5.69
C ASP A 58 10.87 -11.86 -4.87
N SER A 59 11.01 -11.37 -3.63
CA SER A 59 9.86 -10.96 -2.81
C SER A 59 9.15 -9.75 -3.41
N ILE A 60 9.88 -8.72 -3.83
CA ILE A 60 9.29 -7.55 -4.46
C ILE A 60 8.64 -7.89 -5.80
N ARG A 61 9.30 -8.71 -6.62
CA ARG A 61 8.76 -9.16 -7.90
C ARG A 61 7.48 -9.98 -7.73
N SER A 62 7.42 -10.80 -6.68
CA SER A 62 6.19 -11.52 -6.32
C SER A 62 5.09 -10.55 -5.87
N ALA A 63 5.43 -9.54 -5.08
CA ALA A 63 4.45 -8.55 -4.59
C ALA A 63 3.86 -7.75 -5.75
N LEU A 64 4.70 -7.28 -6.67
CA LEU A 64 4.32 -6.52 -7.87
C LEU A 64 3.49 -7.33 -8.88
N ARG A 65 3.64 -8.65 -8.90
CA ARG A 65 2.84 -9.56 -9.74
C ARG A 65 1.58 -10.06 -9.03
N SER A 66 1.28 -9.55 -7.84
CA SER A 66 0.11 -9.97 -7.09
C SER A 66 -1.16 -9.59 -7.85
N PRO A 67 -2.14 -10.52 -7.99
CA PRO A 67 -3.46 -10.19 -8.54
C PRO A 67 -4.25 -9.15 -7.72
N LEU A 68 -3.71 -8.73 -6.57
CA LEU A 68 -4.27 -7.67 -5.73
C LEU A 68 -3.75 -6.27 -6.12
N LEU A 69 -2.75 -6.19 -7.02
CA LEU A 69 -2.25 -5.00 -7.71
C LEU A 69 -2.59 -5.08 -9.22
N ASP A 70 -3.85 -5.40 -9.55
CA ASP A 70 -4.29 -5.69 -10.94
C ASP A 70 -4.57 -4.43 -11.78
N VAL A 71 -4.23 -3.24 -11.28
CA VAL A 71 -4.40 -1.97 -12.00
C VAL A 71 -3.03 -1.32 -12.13
N GLU A 72 -2.78 -0.67 -13.27
CA GLU A 72 -1.60 0.17 -13.46
C GLU A 72 -1.57 1.23 -12.35
N PHE A 73 -0.46 1.27 -11.61
CA PHE A 73 -0.29 2.16 -10.46
C PHE A 73 0.81 3.21 -10.70
N ASP A 74 1.23 3.37 -11.96
CA ASP A 74 2.22 4.36 -12.40
C ASP A 74 1.81 5.80 -12.02
N GLY A 75 0.51 6.08 -11.94
CA GLY A 75 -0.04 7.38 -11.52
C GLY A 75 -0.34 7.50 -10.02
N ALA A 76 0.06 6.53 -9.20
CA ALA A 76 -0.27 6.56 -7.79
C ALA A 76 0.45 7.70 -7.05
N SER A 77 -0.29 8.44 -6.24
CA SER A 77 0.25 9.60 -5.51
C SER A 77 1.11 9.23 -4.31
N SER A 78 0.97 8.01 -3.78
CA SER A 78 1.75 7.57 -2.61
C SER A 78 1.86 6.05 -2.53
N ALA A 79 2.93 5.58 -1.89
CA ALA A 79 3.13 4.17 -1.59
C ALA A 79 3.69 3.97 -0.18
N LEU A 80 3.32 2.85 0.42
CA LEU A 80 3.86 2.35 1.68
C LEU A 80 4.45 0.96 1.45
N VAL A 81 5.73 0.79 1.77
CA VAL A 81 6.46 -0.47 1.61
C VAL A 81 6.88 -0.98 2.97
N ASN A 82 6.46 -2.20 3.32
CA ASN A 82 6.92 -2.87 4.54
C ASN A 82 7.72 -4.12 4.16
N VAL A 83 8.95 -4.20 4.65
CA VAL A 83 9.84 -5.34 4.45
C VAL A 83 10.04 -6.06 5.78
N VAL A 84 9.80 -7.37 5.80
CA VAL A 84 10.07 -8.23 6.95
C VAL A 84 11.05 -9.30 6.51
N GLY A 85 12.18 -9.41 7.18
CA GLY A 85 13.19 -10.42 6.86
C GLY A 85 13.73 -11.11 8.10
N GLY A 86 14.53 -12.16 7.84
CA GLY A 86 15.24 -12.88 8.88
C GLY A 86 16.36 -12.08 9.54
N PRO A 87 17.01 -12.65 10.57
CA PRO A 87 18.20 -12.07 11.20
C PRO A 87 19.38 -11.89 10.24
N ASP A 88 19.35 -12.55 9.09
CA ASP A 88 20.31 -12.47 7.99
C ASP A 88 20.05 -11.31 7.02
N MET A 89 18.91 -10.60 7.14
CA MET A 89 18.58 -9.47 6.28
C MET A 89 19.44 -8.24 6.59
N SER A 90 20.04 -7.68 5.55
CA SER A 90 20.73 -6.39 5.57
C SER A 90 19.79 -5.22 5.26
N ILE A 91 20.21 -3.99 5.63
CA ILE A 91 19.48 -2.78 5.26
C ILE A 91 19.52 -2.56 3.74
N ASP A 92 20.66 -2.83 3.09
CA ASP A 92 20.83 -2.71 1.64
C ASP A 92 19.85 -3.61 0.86
N GLU A 93 19.60 -4.84 1.35
CA GLU A 93 18.58 -5.72 0.76
C GLU A 93 17.17 -5.13 0.87
N ALA A 94 16.85 -4.49 2.00
CA ALA A 94 15.56 -3.84 2.20
C ALA A 94 15.43 -2.55 1.36
N GLU A 95 16.51 -1.80 1.17
CA GLU A 95 16.55 -0.60 0.32
C GLU A 95 16.35 -0.97 -1.16
N GLY A 96 17.00 -2.04 -1.64
CA GLY A 96 16.81 -2.52 -3.02
C GLY A 96 15.36 -2.91 -3.36
N VAL A 97 14.56 -3.31 -2.36
CA VAL A 97 13.12 -3.53 -2.53
C VAL A 97 12.37 -2.22 -2.82
N VAL A 98 12.80 -1.12 -2.18
CA VAL A 98 12.18 0.21 -2.33
C VAL A 98 12.57 0.83 -3.66
N GLU A 99 13.81 0.67 -4.11
CA GLU A 99 14.29 1.16 -5.40
C GLU A 99 13.44 0.62 -6.57
N GLU A 100 13.06 -0.66 -6.54
CA GLU A 100 12.19 -1.28 -7.55
C GLU A 100 10.79 -0.67 -7.63
N ILE A 101 10.30 -0.06 -6.54
CA ILE A 101 9.02 0.66 -6.51
C ILE A 101 9.17 2.07 -7.03
N TYR A 102 10.30 2.72 -6.70
CA TYR A 102 10.60 4.09 -7.12
C TYR A 102 10.51 4.25 -8.65
N ASP A 103 11.00 3.26 -9.40
CA ASP A 103 11.00 3.26 -10.87
C ASP A 103 9.63 2.99 -11.52
N ARG A 104 8.59 2.69 -10.73
CA ARG A 104 7.27 2.23 -11.22
C ARG A 104 6.09 3.05 -10.72
N ILE A 105 6.35 4.10 -9.95
CA ILE A 105 5.33 5.01 -9.43
C ILE A 105 5.59 6.43 -9.94
N ASP A 106 4.63 7.34 -9.72
CA ASP A 106 4.78 8.73 -10.10
C ASP A 106 6.07 9.32 -9.47
N PRO A 107 6.92 10.02 -10.24
CA PRO A 107 8.17 10.59 -9.71
C PRO A 107 7.98 11.58 -8.55
N ASP A 108 6.81 12.21 -8.47
CA ASP A 108 6.41 13.12 -7.39
C ASP A 108 5.65 12.39 -6.27
N ALA A 109 5.49 11.07 -6.35
CA ALA A 109 4.80 10.27 -5.34
C ALA A 109 5.56 10.23 -4.02
N ARG A 110 4.80 10.23 -2.94
CA ARG A 110 5.34 10.06 -1.59
C ARG A 110 5.50 8.58 -1.26
N ILE A 111 6.74 8.13 -1.07
CA ILE A 111 7.03 6.76 -0.65
C ILE A 111 7.44 6.75 0.83
N ILE A 112 6.72 5.98 1.64
CA ILE A 112 7.10 5.63 3.00
C ILE A 112 7.52 4.17 2.99
N TRP A 113 8.60 3.85 3.69
CA TRP A 113 9.00 2.47 3.83
C TRP A 113 9.56 2.17 5.22
N GLY A 114 9.41 0.93 5.64
CA GLY A 114 10.03 0.42 6.85
C GLY A 114 10.50 -1.01 6.67
N ALA A 115 11.39 -1.40 7.56
CA ALA A 115 12.04 -2.71 7.52
C ALA A 115 12.14 -3.26 8.94
N SER A 116 11.75 -4.51 9.14
CA SER A 116 11.81 -5.18 10.44
C SER A 116 12.42 -6.58 10.33
N VAL A 117 13.01 -7.04 11.43
CA VAL A 117 13.64 -8.36 11.53
C VAL A 117 12.80 -9.25 12.43
N ASP A 118 12.43 -10.43 11.92
CA ASP A 118 11.69 -11.45 12.65
C ASP A 118 12.38 -12.81 12.46
N LYS A 119 12.57 -13.54 13.56
CA LYS A 119 13.22 -14.86 13.56
C LYS A 119 12.41 -15.91 12.81
N GLU A 120 11.10 -15.72 12.68
CA GLU A 120 10.24 -16.61 11.88
C GLU A 120 10.57 -16.55 10.39
N PHE A 121 11.29 -15.51 9.96
CA PHE A 121 11.71 -15.26 8.58
C PHE A 121 13.18 -15.61 8.33
N ASP A 122 13.79 -16.49 9.14
CA ASP A 122 15.18 -16.93 8.91
C ASP A 122 15.37 -17.48 7.48
N GLY A 123 16.26 -16.84 6.71
CA GLY A 123 16.48 -17.14 5.29
C GLY A 123 15.33 -16.74 4.35
N LYS A 124 14.40 -15.90 4.81
CA LYS A 124 13.21 -15.46 4.08
C LYS A 124 13.03 -13.96 4.12
N MET A 125 12.27 -13.45 3.15
CA MET A 125 11.81 -12.08 3.10
C MET A 125 10.34 -12.02 2.66
N GLU A 126 9.53 -11.21 3.33
CA GLU A 126 8.19 -10.82 2.91
C GLU A 126 8.15 -9.32 2.65
N THR A 127 7.56 -8.96 1.52
CA THR A 127 7.36 -7.58 1.08
C THR A 127 5.87 -7.34 0.96
N MET A 128 5.41 -6.29 1.63
CA MET A 128 4.07 -5.74 1.46
C MET A 128 4.18 -4.36 0.83
N ILE A 129 3.38 -4.13 -0.20
CA ILE A 129 3.24 -2.84 -0.86
C ILE A 129 1.80 -2.40 -0.67
N VAL A 130 1.58 -1.17 -0.25
CA VAL A 130 0.27 -0.53 -0.27
C VAL A 130 0.41 0.72 -1.14
N VAL A 131 -0.31 0.74 -2.25
CA VAL A 131 -0.29 1.87 -3.18
C VAL A 131 -1.61 2.61 -3.06
N THR A 132 -1.57 3.93 -2.99
CA THR A 132 -2.75 4.78 -2.82
C THR A 132 -2.75 5.91 -3.84
N GLY A 133 -3.93 6.45 -4.14
CA GLY A 133 -4.13 7.49 -5.14
C GLY A 133 -4.15 6.93 -6.54
N VAL A 134 -4.64 5.70 -6.69
CA VAL A 134 -4.75 5.01 -7.97
C VAL A 134 -6.11 5.27 -8.61
N ASP A 135 -6.11 5.52 -9.91
CA ASP A 135 -7.33 5.59 -10.70
C ASP A 135 -7.80 4.17 -11.04
N SER A 136 -8.85 3.69 -10.38
CA SER A 136 -9.43 2.38 -10.66
C SER A 136 -10.86 2.51 -11.17
N PRO A 137 -11.15 2.14 -12.43
CA PRO A 137 -12.52 2.18 -12.96
C PRO A 137 -13.47 1.18 -12.28
N GLN A 138 -12.96 0.30 -11.41
CA GLN A 138 -13.73 -0.72 -10.68
C GLN A 138 -13.86 -0.44 -9.17
N ILE A 139 -13.08 0.48 -8.61
CA ILE A 139 -13.13 0.82 -7.18
C ILE A 139 -13.54 2.28 -7.04
N TYR A 140 -14.81 2.49 -6.70
CA TYR A 140 -15.34 3.84 -6.45
C TYR A 140 -14.75 4.40 -5.16
N GLY A 141 -13.94 5.45 -5.31
CA GLY A 141 -13.42 6.24 -4.20
C GLY A 141 -14.50 7.12 -3.58
N LYS A 142 -14.26 7.58 -2.33
CA LYS A 142 -15.15 8.54 -1.64
C LYS A 142 -15.40 9.82 -2.45
N SER A 143 -14.39 10.28 -3.20
CA SER A 143 -14.46 11.50 -4.00
C SER A 143 -15.48 11.40 -5.14
N GLU A 144 -15.55 10.28 -5.85
CA GLU A 144 -16.52 10.11 -6.94
C GLU A 144 -17.96 10.01 -6.42
N VAL A 145 -18.16 9.41 -5.24
CA VAL A 145 -19.50 9.33 -4.61
C VAL A 145 -19.97 10.71 -4.12
N GLU A 146 -19.04 11.54 -3.65
CA GLU A 146 -19.32 12.93 -3.25
C GLU A 146 -19.54 13.83 -4.47
N GLU A 147 -18.76 13.65 -5.55
CA GLU A 147 -18.93 14.35 -6.82
C GLU A 147 -20.22 13.96 -7.54
N GLU A 148 -20.58 12.68 -7.60
CA GLU A 148 -21.88 12.22 -8.13
C GLU A 148 -23.04 12.73 -7.27
N ARG A 149 -22.90 12.75 -5.93
CA ARG A 149 -23.92 13.36 -5.04
C ARG A 149 -24.03 14.86 -5.28
N ALA A 150 -22.92 15.57 -5.44
CA ALA A 150 -22.91 17.01 -5.70
C ALA A 150 -23.49 17.32 -7.09
N ALA A 151 -23.14 16.52 -8.11
CA ALA A 151 -23.68 16.63 -9.46
C ALA A 151 -25.18 16.29 -9.50
N ALA A 152 -25.63 15.27 -8.76
CA ALA A 152 -27.04 14.92 -8.63
C ALA A 152 -27.83 16.00 -7.88
N ALA A 153 -27.25 16.60 -6.83
CA ALA A 153 -27.86 17.71 -6.08
C ALA A 153 -27.94 19.00 -6.92
N ALA A 154 -26.93 19.26 -7.74
CA ALA A 154 -26.93 20.38 -8.69
C ALA A 154 -27.91 20.15 -9.85
N ALA A 155 -28.09 18.91 -10.30
CA ALA A 155 -29.06 18.53 -11.32
C ALA A 155 -30.51 18.49 -10.82
N SER A 156 -30.73 18.35 -9.50
CA SER A 156 -32.07 18.29 -8.91
C SER A 156 -32.74 19.64 -8.67
N GLY A 157 -32.09 20.77 -8.97
CA GLY A 157 -32.71 22.10 -9.08
C GLY A 157 -33.71 22.44 -7.96
N ASP A 158 -33.22 22.68 -6.74
CA ASP A 158 -34.08 23.11 -5.64
C ASP A 158 -34.28 24.64 -5.72
N ASP A 159 -35.18 25.06 -6.62
CA ASP A 159 -35.90 26.32 -6.52
C ASP A 159 -36.89 26.19 -5.34
N ILE A 160 -36.42 26.49 -4.13
CA ILE A 160 -37.32 26.87 -3.03
C ILE A 160 -37.04 28.33 -2.70
N ASP A 161 -37.78 29.20 -3.40
CA ASP A 161 -37.99 30.60 -3.05
C ASP A 161 -38.45 30.69 -1.58
N TYR A 162 -37.57 31.18 -0.70
CA TYR A 162 -37.99 31.70 0.58
C TYR A 162 -38.59 33.09 0.35
N VAL A 163 -39.92 33.15 0.26
CA VAL A 163 -40.65 34.42 0.40
C VAL A 163 -40.62 34.83 1.88
N GLU A 164 -40.22 36.08 2.12
CA GLU A 164 -39.98 36.75 3.43
C GLU A 164 -40.98 36.43 4.55
#